data_AF-R9KPS5-F1
#
_entry.id   AF-R9KPS5-F1
#
_cell.length_a   1.000
_cell.length_b   1.000
_cell.length_c   1.000
_cell.angle_alpha   90.00
_cell.angle_beta   90.00
_cell.angle_gamma   90.00
#
_symmetry.space_group_name_H-M   'P 1'
#
loop_
_entity.id
_entity.type
_entity.pdbx_description
1 polymer ?
#
loop_
_entity_poly.entity_id
_entity_poly.type
_entity_poly.pdbx_seq_one_letter_code
_entity_poly.pdbx_strand_id
1 'polypeptide(L)'
;MYEKRRKALGNKRNDIPESAITEITQVYGDFRETEISKIFNNEDFGYTKITVERPLRGGDGELILKNGKKQPDTSLRDTENVPLTENIQDYFKREVLPFSPDAWIDEKKSKVGYEIPFTRYFYKYEAPQPSAEIMAEILELEKELEGSLQEVFDI
;
A
#
# COMPACT_ATOMS: atom_id res chain seq x y z
N MET A 1 -16.10 11.99 4.26
CA MET A 1 -16.96 13.03 4.86
C MET A 1 -16.37 13.45 6.20
N TYR A 2 -16.18 14.75 6.44
CA TYR A 2 -15.74 15.26 7.74
C TYR A 2 -16.31 16.66 7.97
N GLU A 3 -16.50 17.03 9.22
CA GLU A 3 -16.88 18.39 9.60
C GLU A 3 -15.66 19.14 10.13
N LYS A 4 -15.38 20.30 9.54
CA LYS A 4 -14.29 21.17 10.02
C LYS A 4 -14.69 21.75 11.37
N ARG A 5 -13.79 21.67 12.35
CA ARG A 5 -14.00 22.30 13.65
C ARG A 5 -13.82 23.80 13.53
N ARG A 6 -14.75 24.56 14.13
CA ARG A 6 -14.58 26.02 14.31
C ARG A 6 -13.33 26.35 15.16
N LYS A 7 -13.04 25.54 16.18
CA LYS A 7 -11.82 25.65 17.01
C LYS A 7 -11.15 24.28 17.14
N ALA A 8 -9.85 24.27 16.85
CA ALA A 8 -9.01 23.10 17.00
C ALA A 8 -8.95 22.58 18.44
N LEU A 9 -8.80 21.26 18.60
CA LEU A 9 -8.47 20.61 19.86
C LEU A 9 -7.09 19.94 19.72
N GLY A 10 -6.03 20.59 20.20
CA GLY A 10 -4.66 20.14 19.94
C GLY A 10 -4.36 20.12 18.44
N ASN A 11 -4.02 18.95 17.88
CA ASN A 11 -3.84 18.74 16.44
C ASN A 11 -5.12 18.30 15.71
N LYS A 12 -6.23 18.04 16.42
CA LYS A 12 -7.51 17.65 15.82
C LYS A 12 -8.17 18.87 15.16
N ARG A 13 -8.45 18.77 13.86
CA ARG A 13 -9.07 19.84 13.04
C ARG A 13 -10.45 19.46 12.50
N ASN A 14 -10.77 18.18 12.45
CA ASN A 14 -12.00 17.66 11.86
C ASN A 14 -12.70 16.73 12.84
N ASP A 15 -14.03 16.67 12.77
CA ASP A 15 -14.87 15.70 13.44
C ASP A 15 -15.56 14.79 12.40
N ILE A 16 -15.94 13.60 12.86
CA ILE A 16 -16.78 12.68 12.09
C ILE A 16 -18.22 13.01 12.48
N PRO A 17 -19.08 13.42 11.54
CA PRO A 17 -20.48 13.73 11.81
C PRO A 17 -21.23 12.53 12.39
N GLU A 18 -22.28 12.77 13.17
CA GLU A 18 -23.11 11.71 13.77
C GLU A 18 -23.75 10.79 12.72
N SER A 19 -24.14 11.36 11.57
CA SER A 19 -24.64 10.59 10.42
C SER A 19 -23.60 9.59 9.91
N ALA A 20 -22.34 10.01 9.76
CA ALA A 20 -21.25 9.15 9.33
C ALA A 20 -20.88 8.11 10.39
N ILE A 21 -20.92 8.44 11.68
CA ILE A 21 -20.74 7.47 12.77
C ILE A 21 -21.81 6.38 12.70
N THR A 22 -23.06 6.77 12.49
CA THR A 22 -24.20 5.85 12.36
C THR A 22 -24.02 4.91 11.18
N GLU A 23 -23.68 5.46 10.01
CA GLU A 23 -23.42 4.69 8.80
C GLU A 23 -22.27 3.69 8.98
N ILE A 24 -21.12 4.13 9.50
CA ILE A 24 -19.96 3.26 9.77
C ILE A 24 -20.34 2.13 10.73
N THR A 25 -21.08 2.45 11.80
CA THR A 25 -21.49 1.47 12.81
C THR A 25 -22.45 0.44 12.22
N GLN A 26 -23.39 0.87 11.36
CA GLN A 26 -24.29 -0.02 10.65
C GLN A 26 -23.55 -0.93 9.68
N VAL A 27 -22.64 -0.38 8.87
CA VAL A 27 -21.83 -1.15 7.91
C VAL A 27 -20.98 -2.21 8.63
N TYR A 28 -20.37 -1.85 9.76
CA TYR A 28 -19.63 -2.79 10.60
C TYR A 28 -20.54 -3.88 11.19
N GLY A 29 -21.70 -3.49 11.74
CA GLY A 29 -22.65 -4.40 12.37
C GLY A 29 -23.32 -5.37 11.40
N ASP A 30 -23.55 -4.97 10.15
CA ASP A 30 -24.07 -5.82 9.08
C ASP A 30 -23.11 -6.98 8.74
N PHE A 31 -21.81 -6.83 9.03
CA PHE A 31 -20.74 -7.81 8.79
C PHE A 31 -20.87 -8.52 7.43
N ARG A 32 -21.08 -7.73 6.38
CA ARG A 32 -21.23 -8.20 4.99
C ARG A 32 -20.22 -7.53 4.08
N GLU A 33 -19.76 -8.26 3.08
CA GLU A 33 -18.90 -7.70 2.04
C GLU A 33 -19.69 -6.79 1.11
N THR A 34 -19.14 -5.61 0.85
CA THR A 34 -19.65 -4.61 -0.08
C THR A 34 -18.46 -3.93 -0.76
N GLU A 35 -18.71 -2.89 -1.55
CA GLU A 35 -17.62 -2.11 -2.14
C GLU A 35 -16.77 -1.34 -1.10
N ILE A 36 -17.39 -1.01 0.04
CA ILE A 36 -16.78 -0.19 1.11
C ILE A 36 -16.54 -0.98 2.41
N SER A 37 -16.97 -2.25 2.46
CA SER A 37 -16.77 -3.18 3.58
C SER A 37 -16.17 -4.48 3.06
N LYS A 38 -15.03 -4.90 3.59
CA LYS A 38 -14.35 -6.13 3.16
C LYS A 38 -14.03 -6.96 4.38
N ILE A 39 -14.14 -8.28 4.25
CA ILE A 39 -13.91 -9.21 5.36
C ILE A 39 -12.66 -10.02 5.02
N PHE A 40 -11.72 -10.05 5.95
CA PHE A 40 -10.43 -10.72 5.78
C PHE A 40 -10.14 -11.56 7.03
N ASN A 41 -9.32 -12.59 6.86
CA ASN A 41 -8.71 -13.27 7.99
C ASN A 41 -7.55 -12.40 8.51
N ASN A 42 -7.28 -12.47 9.81
CA ASN A 42 -6.16 -11.72 10.38
C ASN A 42 -4.82 -12.08 9.70
N GLU A 43 -4.64 -13.35 9.34
CA GLU A 43 -3.44 -13.87 8.66
C GLU A 43 -3.20 -13.22 7.30
N ASP A 44 -4.24 -12.71 6.62
CA ASP A 44 -4.12 -12.04 5.31
C ASP A 44 -3.34 -10.71 5.39
N PHE A 45 -3.29 -10.12 6.58
CA PHE A 45 -2.50 -8.91 6.86
C PHE A 45 -1.13 -9.22 7.45
N GLY A 46 -0.90 -10.48 7.84
CA GLY A 46 0.30 -10.91 8.50
C GLY A 46 1.39 -11.27 7.51
N TYR A 47 2.63 -10.95 7.88
CA TYR A 47 3.82 -11.45 7.20
C TYR A 47 4.92 -11.74 8.20
N THR A 48 5.82 -12.65 7.85
CA THR A 48 7.13 -12.75 8.48
C THR A 48 8.11 -11.95 7.65
N LYS A 49 8.62 -10.85 8.24
CA LYS A 49 9.76 -10.11 7.70
C LYS A 49 11.02 -10.92 7.95
N ILE A 50 11.46 -11.66 6.95
CA ILE A 50 12.68 -12.47 7.04
C ILE A 50 13.90 -11.59 6.82
N THR A 51 14.96 -11.85 7.58
CA THR A 51 16.27 -11.23 7.33
C THR A 51 17.08 -12.13 6.42
N VAL A 52 17.40 -11.64 5.22
CA VAL A 52 18.22 -12.34 4.24
C VAL A 52 19.66 -11.88 4.40
N GLU A 53 20.52 -12.79 4.83
CA GLU A 53 21.95 -12.54 4.97
C GLU A 53 22.68 -13.09 3.74
N ARG A 54 23.69 -12.35 3.28
CA ARG A 54 24.61 -12.77 2.23
C ARG A 54 26.03 -12.85 2.79
N PRO A 55 26.90 -13.72 2.25
CA PRO A 55 28.21 -13.90 2.83
C PRO A 55 29.14 -12.73 2.52
N LEU A 56 29.95 -12.37 3.51
CA LEU A 56 31.08 -11.46 3.36
C LEU A 56 32.15 -12.10 2.48
N ARG A 57 32.63 -11.33 1.50
CA ARG A 57 33.68 -11.73 0.57
C ARG A 57 34.89 -10.83 0.69
N GLY A 58 36.07 -11.41 0.48
CA GLY A 58 37.33 -10.68 0.38
C GLY A 58 37.43 -9.90 -0.93
N GLY A 59 38.51 -9.12 -1.09
CA GLY A 59 38.78 -8.38 -2.33
C GLY A 59 39.06 -9.26 -3.55
N ASP A 60 39.38 -10.55 -3.32
CA ASP A 60 39.53 -11.61 -4.31
C ASP A 60 38.19 -12.32 -4.65
N GLY A 61 37.09 -11.96 -3.98
CA GLY A 61 35.78 -12.58 -4.14
C GLY A 61 35.59 -13.87 -3.34
N GLU A 62 36.61 -14.32 -2.60
CA GLU A 62 36.55 -15.53 -1.78
C GLU A 62 35.74 -15.32 -0.50
N LEU A 63 35.13 -16.39 0.00
CA LEU A 63 34.27 -16.35 1.19
C LEU A 63 35.10 -16.14 2.46
N ILE A 64 34.75 -15.13 3.26
CA ILE A 64 35.33 -14.95 4.58
C ILE A 64 34.56 -15.80 5.60
N LEU A 65 35.26 -16.78 6.18
CA LEU A 65 34.73 -17.66 7.21
C LEU A 65 35.33 -17.32 8.58
N LYS A 66 34.49 -17.36 9.63
CA LYS A 66 34.94 -17.30 11.03
C LYS A 66 34.51 -18.57 11.73
N ASN A 67 35.46 -19.34 12.25
CA ASN A 67 35.22 -20.64 12.88
C ASN A 67 34.41 -21.60 11.97
N GLY A 68 34.71 -21.61 10.67
CA GLY A 68 34.02 -22.43 9.67
C GLY A 68 32.61 -21.96 9.28
N LYS A 69 32.13 -20.83 9.82
CA LYS A 69 30.80 -20.26 9.49
C LYS A 69 30.92 -19.05 8.57
N LYS A 70 30.07 -18.97 7.56
CA LYS A 70 29.89 -17.78 6.71
C LYS A 70 29.61 -16.57 7.59
N GLN A 71 30.30 -15.47 7.36
CA GLN A 71 30.01 -14.20 8.03
C GLN A 71 29.01 -13.40 7.20
N PRO A 72 28.00 -12.77 7.81
CA PRO A 72 27.10 -11.91 7.09
C PRO A 72 27.81 -10.62 6.65
N ASP A 73 27.61 -10.22 5.40
CA ASP A 73 27.93 -8.88 4.93
C ASP A 73 26.76 -7.95 5.25
N THR A 74 26.96 -7.03 6.19
CA THR A 74 25.90 -6.10 6.61
C THR A 74 25.49 -5.12 5.52
N SER A 75 26.34 -4.88 4.51
CA SER A 75 26.03 -3.99 3.39
C SER A 75 25.15 -4.65 2.33
N LEU A 76 25.14 -5.98 2.29
CA LEU A 76 24.35 -6.80 1.36
C LEU A 76 23.16 -7.48 2.04
N ARG A 77 22.92 -7.21 3.33
CA ARG A 77 21.76 -7.71 4.06
C ARG A 77 20.50 -7.08 3.48
N ASP A 78 19.49 -7.91 3.29
CA ASP A 78 18.18 -7.47 2.84
C ASP A 78 17.06 -8.05 3.73
N THR A 79 15.82 -7.64 3.48
CA THR A 79 14.64 -8.18 4.12
C THR A 79 13.52 -8.43 3.14
N GLU A 80 12.86 -9.58 3.27
CA GLU A 80 11.70 -9.95 2.47
C GLU A 80 10.48 -10.13 3.37
N ASN A 81 9.30 -9.79 2.88
CA ASN A 81 8.05 -10.00 3.60
C ASN A 81 7.35 -11.23 3.04
N VAL A 82 7.38 -12.34 3.78
CA VAL A 82 6.68 -13.58 3.41
C VAL A 82 5.30 -13.59 4.06
N PRO A 83 4.19 -13.75 3.31
CA PRO A 83 2.85 -13.88 3.90
C PRO A 83 2.80 -14.99 4.95
N LEU A 84 2.03 -14.79 6.04
CA LEU A 84 1.88 -15.82 7.08
C LEU A 84 1.23 -17.12 6.57
N THR A 85 0.49 -17.03 5.46
CA THR A 85 -0.17 -18.16 4.80
C THR A 85 0.77 -18.99 3.92
N GLU A 86 2.03 -18.59 3.77
CA GLU A 86 3.01 -19.26 2.91
C GLU A 86 4.20 -19.83 3.72
N ASN A 87 4.76 -20.95 3.26
CA ASN A 87 5.96 -21.51 3.85
C ASN A 87 7.19 -20.66 3.49
N ILE A 88 7.90 -20.18 4.52
CA ILE A 88 9.09 -19.33 4.37
C ILE A 88 10.17 -19.96 3.50
N GLN A 89 10.42 -21.27 3.63
CA GLN A 89 11.49 -21.94 2.89
C GLN A 89 11.15 -22.07 1.40
N ASP A 90 9.87 -22.28 1.08
CA ASP A 90 9.42 -22.38 -0.32
C ASP A 90 9.43 -21.01 -1.00
N TYR A 91 8.97 -19.96 -0.31
CA TYR A 91 9.12 -18.57 -0.76
C TYR A 91 10.60 -18.23 -1.00
N PHE A 92 11.48 -18.53 -0.02
CA PHE A 92 12.90 -18.21 -0.10
C PHE A 92 13.60 -18.90 -1.28
N LYS A 93 13.26 -20.17 -1.55
CA LYS A 93 13.78 -20.90 -2.72
C LYS A 93 13.31 -20.33 -4.04
N ARG A 94 12.07 -19.81 -4.09
CA ARG A 94 11.44 -19.30 -5.31
C ARG A 94 11.87 -17.87 -5.63
N GLU A 95 11.92 -17.01 -4.63
CA GLU A 95 12.08 -15.57 -4.82
C GLU A 95 13.47 -15.05 -4.46
N VAL A 96 14.23 -15.73 -3.59
CA VAL A 96 15.55 -15.24 -3.13
C VAL A 96 16.70 -16.02 -3.74
N LEU A 97 16.72 -17.34 -3.62
CA LEU A 97 17.84 -18.17 -4.06
C LEU A 97 18.19 -18.06 -5.55
N PRO A 98 17.26 -17.84 -6.51
CA PRO A 98 17.62 -17.67 -7.92
C PRO A 98 18.48 -16.43 -8.18
N PHE A 99 18.35 -15.40 -7.35
CA PHE A 99 19.11 -14.15 -7.47
C PHE A 99 20.29 -14.08 -6.49
N SER A 100 20.20 -14.77 -5.35
CA SER A 100 21.25 -14.86 -4.33
C SER A 100 21.44 -16.30 -3.84
N PRO A 101 22.17 -17.16 -4.60
CA PRO A 101 22.27 -18.59 -4.33
C PRO A 101 22.97 -18.96 -3.01
N ASP A 102 23.79 -18.06 -2.48
CA ASP A 102 24.59 -18.26 -1.27
C ASP A 102 23.98 -17.63 -0.02
N ALA A 103 22.80 -17.02 -0.15
CA ALA A 103 22.06 -16.39 0.93
C ALA A 103 21.49 -17.39 1.92
N TRP A 104 21.23 -16.94 3.15
CA TRP A 104 20.52 -17.69 4.17
C TRP A 104 19.63 -16.78 5.01
N ILE A 105 18.66 -17.38 5.69
CA ILE A 105 17.74 -16.65 6.56
C ILE A 105 18.35 -16.56 7.97
N ASP A 106 18.38 -15.35 8.54
CA ASP A 106 18.62 -15.16 9.97
C ASP A 106 17.27 -15.16 10.73
N GLU A 107 16.87 -16.35 11.20
CA GLU A 107 15.61 -16.53 11.93
C GLU A 107 15.53 -15.70 13.21
N LYS A 108 16.66 -15.40 13.86
CA LYS A 108 16.67 -14.62 15.12
C LYS A 108 16.35 -13.15 14.89
N LYS A 109 16.69 -12.62 13.71
CA LYS A 109 16.39 -11.23 13.32
C LYS A 109 15.05 -11.10 12.58
N SER A 110 14.50 -12.22 12.13
CA SER A 110 13.21 -12.27 11.45
C SER A 110 12.06 -12.01 12.44
N LYS A 111 11.03 -11.28 12.01
CA LYS A 111 9.93 -10.86 12.88
C LYS A 111 8.59 -10.95 12.17
N VAL A 112 7.55 -11.33 12.91
CA VAL A 112 6.16 -11.24 12.44
C VAL A 112 5.69 -9.78 12.51
N GLY A 113 5.11 -9.30 11.43
CA GLY A 113 4.48 -8.00 11.30
C GLY A 113 3.08 -8.13 10.72
N TYR A 114 2.28 -7.07 10.86
CA TYR A 114 0.96 -6.95 10.25
C TYR A 114 0.86 -5.61 9.54
N GLU A 115 0.27 -5.59 8.35
CA GLU A 115 0.05 -4.39 7.56
C GLU A 115 -1.30 -4.45 6.84
N ILE A 116 -2.03 -3.34 6.87
CA ILE A 116 -3.29 -3.18 6.13
C ILE A 116 -3.03 -2.19 4.98
N PRO A 117 -2.67 -2.68 3.78
CA PRO A 117 -2.49 -1.83 2.61
C PRO A 117 -3.86 -1.37 2.06
N PHE A 118 -4.39 -0.26 2.59
CA PHE A 118 -5.69 0.29 2.16
C PHE A 118 -5.79 0.48 0.64
N THR A 119 -4.72 0.96 0.01
CA THR A 119 -4.68 1.15 -1.45
C THR A 119 -4.84 -0.17 -2.19
N ARG A 120 -4.23 -1.26 -1.73
CA ARG A 120 -4.38 -2.58 -2.37
C ARG A 120 -5.83 -3.06 -2.37
N TYR A 121 -6.58 -2.79 -1.29
CA TYR A 121 -7.91 -3.34 -1.11
C TYR A 121 -9.05 -2.44 -1.60
N PHE A 122 -8.89 -1.13 -1.45
CA PHE A 122 -9.96 -0.15 -1.71
C PHE A 122 -9.68 0.78 -2.90
N TYR A 123 -8.49 0.74 -3.51
CA TYR A 123 -8.25 1.50 -4.73
C TYR A 123 -9.07 0.93 -5.87
N LYS A 124 -9.91 1.78 -6.47
CA LYS A 124 -10.57 1.53 -7.74
C LYS A 124 -9.86 2.36 -8.80
N TYR A 125 -9.34 1.71 -9.83
CA TYR A 125 -8.73 2.41 -10.95
C TYR A 125 -9.82 3.17 -11.71
N GLU A 126 -9.66 4.48 -11.82
CA GLU A 126 -10.48 5.35 -12.66
C GLU A 126 -9.66 5.70 -13.90
N ALA A 127 -10.11 5.20 -15.05
CA ALA A 127 -9.47 5.54 -16.32
C ALA A 127 -9.67 7.04 -16.58
N PRO A 128 -8.62 7.76 -17.03
CA PRO A 128 -8.78 9.15 -17.43
C PRO A 128 -9.77 9.25 -18.59
N GLN A 129 -10.59 10.30 -18.59
CA GLN A 129 -11.53 10.57 -19.68
C GLN A 129 -10.77 10.73 -21.01
N PRO A 130 -11.29 10.22 -22.13
CA PRO A 130 -10.71 10.43 -23.45
C PRO A 130 -10.59 11.92 -23.78
N SER A 131 -9.46 12.34 -24.34
CA SER A 131 -9.21 13.76 -24.68
C SER A 131 -10.23 14.34 -25.65
N ALA A 132 -10.82 13.52 -26.52
CA ALA A 132 -11.87 13.94 -27.45
C ALA A 132 -13.17 14.32 -26.73
N GLU A 133 -13.53 13.61 -25.66
CA GLU A 133 -14.72 13.93 -24.85
C GLU A 133 -14.50 15.21 -24.05
N ILE A 134 -13.31 15.36 -23.44
CA ILE A 134 -12.92 16.59 -22.74
C ILE A 134 -12.98 17.80 -23.69
N MET A 135 -12.50 17.64 -24.93
CA MET A 135 -12.55 18.71 -25.93
C MET A 135 -13.99 19.06 -26.33
N ALA A 136 -14.86 18.06 -26.49
CA ALA A 136 -16.27 18.30 -26.78
C ALA A 136 -16.97 19.06 -25.64
N GLU A 137 -16.69 18.68 -24.40
CA GLU A 137 -17.20 19.36 -23.20
C GLU A 137 -16.72 20.81 -23.11
N ILE A 138 -15.43 21.06 -23.40
CA ILE A 138 -14.87 22.42 -23.44
C ILE A 138 -15.58 23.28 -24.49
N LEU A 139 -15.76 22.78 -25.71
CA LEU A 139 -16.43 23.52 -26.79
C LEU A 139 -17.91 23.80 -26.48
N GLU A 140 -18.60 22.86 -25.81
CA GLU A 140 -19.97 23.05 -25.38
C GLU A 140 -20.08 24.14 -24.30
N LEU A 141 -19.18 24.10 -23.31
CA LEU A 141 -19.08 25.14 -22.27
C LEU A 141 -18.74 26.52 -22.87
N GLU A 142 -17.86 26.59 -23.88
CA GLU A 142 -17.55 27.84 -24.59
C GLU A 142 -18.80 28.43 -25.25
N LYS A 143 -19.60 27.58 -25.90
CA LYS A 143 -20.85 28.01 -26.55
C LYS A 143 -21.91 28.51 -25.56
N GLU A 144 -22.03 27.85 -24.41
CA GLU A 144 -22.94 28.29 -23.34
C GLU A 144 -22.50 29.63 -22.74
N LEU A 145 -21.19 29.82 -22.55
CA LEU A 145 -20.60 31.10 -22.12
C LEU A 145 -20.83 32.22 -23.12
N GLU A 146 -20.64 31.97 -24.41
CA GLU A 146 -20.92 32.94 -25.47
C GLU A 146 -22.38 33.40 -25.42
N GLY A 147 -23.33 32.45 -25.37
CA GLY A 147 -24.76 32.77 -25.24
C GLY A 147 -25.09 33.55 -23.98
N SER A 148 -24.50 33.18 -22.84
CA SER A 148 -24.70 33.88 -21.57
C SER A 148 -24.14 35.31 -21.58
N LEU A 149 -22.98 35.52 -22.21
CA LEU A 149 -22.42 36.86 -22.41
C LEU A 149 -23.30 37.69 -23.34
N GLN A 150 -23.86 37.08 -24.38
CA GLN A 150 -24.77 37.72 -25.32
C GLN A 150 -26.03 38.27 -24.63
N GLU A 151 -26.63 37.48 -23.73
CA GLU A 151 -27.76 37.90 -22.90
C GLU A 151 -27.42 39.03 -21.93
N VAL A 152 -26.19 39.07 -21.38
CA VAL A 152 -25.77 40.11 -20.43
C VAL A 152 -25.43 41.43 -21.12
N PHE A 153 -24.94 41.38 -22.35
CA PHE A 153 -24.49 42.56 -23.09
C PHE A 153 -25.49 43.06 -24.16
N ASP A 154 -26.67 42.43 -24.28
CA ASP A 154 -27.73 42.79 -25.24
C ASP A 154 -27.19 42.98 -26.69
N ILE A 155 -26.35 42.06 -27.17
CA ILE A 155 -25.86 42.02 -28.57
C ILE A 155 -26.45 40.83 -29.31
#